data_AF-A0A3B8LWN3-F1
#
_entry.id   AF-A0A3B8LWN3-F1
#
_cell.length_a   1.000
_cell.length_b   1.000
_cell.length_c   1.000
_cell.angle_alpha   90.00
_cell.angle_beta   90.00
_cell.angle_gamma   90.00
#
_symmetry.space_group_name_H-M   'P 1'
#
loop_
_entity.id
_entity.type
_entity.pdbx_description
1 polymer ?
#
loop_
_entity_poly.entity_id
_entity_poly.type
_entity_poly.pdbx_seq_one_letter_code
_entity_poly.pdbx_strand_id
1 'polypeptide(L)'
;MIRFLRSGALKPPRTIHRPPKAGSTGYGLVVPSFDEGVVVLRDAKRRVVRVAWEAPTRKDTKPKHLKKGVPSVEKQKRRAASDNTRALDPGVYTVIGYRVMRRDKTGARWFVSATETRGLKRISVLAGKRQRIGIDPAIAVDCAALRSKTGLRILMTITGENESGLTIFRQGRRIAIQYRVLDSQGRAIASGVMKYG
;
A
#
# COMPACT_ATOMS: atom_id res chain seq x y z
N MET A 1 26.82 3.16 19.55
CA MET A 1 26.88 3.91 18.28
C MET A 1 26.44 2.98 17.16
N ILE A 2 25.18 3.06 16.70
CA ILE A 2 24.67 2.15 15.65
C ILE A 2 24.97 2.78 14.29
N ARG A 3 25.91 2.17 13.54
CA ARG A 3 26.17 2.51 12.13
C ARG A 3 25.06 1.90 11.28
N PHE A 4 24.22 2.76 10.70
CA PHE A 4 23.37 2.34 9.59
C PHE A 4 24.27 2.00 8.39
N LEU A 5 24.20 0.75 7.92
CA LEU A 5 24.80 0.36 6.66
C LEU A 5 24.18 1.23 5.55
N ARG A 6 25.01 1.99 4.84
CA ARG A 6 24.60 2.70 3.62
C ARG A 6 23.94 1.69 2.69
N SER A 7 22.64 1.85 2.44
CA SER A 7 21.79 0.99 1.59
C SER A 7 22.13 1.06 0.09
N GLY A 8 23.38 1.38 -0.27
CA GLY A 8 23.80 1.67 -1.64
C GLY A 8 23.92 0.48 -2.59
N ALA A 9 23.77 -0.76 -2.10
CA ALA A 9 24.02 -1.97 -2.91
C ALA A 9 22.77 -2.83 -3.21
N LEU A 10 21.59 -2.49 -2.67
CA LEU A 10 20.38 -3.24 -2.98
C LEU A 10 19.70 -2.65 -4.21
N LYS A 11 19.81 -3.36 -5.34
CA LYS A 11 19.05 -3.03 -6.55
C LYS A 11 17.57 -2.99 -6.17
N PRO A 12 16.86 -1.87 -6.43
CA PRO A 12 15.46 -1.77 -6.08
C PRO A 12 14.66 -2.87 -6.81
N PRO A 13 13.57 -3.37 -6.19
CA PRO A 13 12.72 -4.37 -6.81
C PRO A 13 12.28 -3.97 -8.22
N ARG A 14 12.15 -4.94 -9.11
CA ARG A 14 11.58 -4.71 -10.45
C ARG A 14 10.20 -4.08 -10.27
N THR A 15 9.99 -2.91 -10.86
CA THR A 15 8.73 -2.17 -10.76
C THR A 15 7.97 -2.17 -12.08
N ILE A 16 6.76 -2.71 -12.07
CA ILE A 16 5.84 -2.76 -13.20
C ILE A 16 4.79 -1.69 -13.00
N HIS A 17 4.88 -0.61 -13.78
CA HIS A 17 4.01 0.57 -13.65
C HIS A 17 3.26 0.90 -14.94
N ARG A 18 3.67 0.35 -16.08
CA ARG A 18 3.02 0.58 -17.38
C ARG A 18 2.07 -0.54 -17.71
N PRO A 19 0.99 -0.25 -18.45
CA PRO A 19 0.20 -1.30 -19.08
C PRO A 19 1.05 -2.11 -20.08
N PRO A 20 0.67 -3.37 -20.36
CA PRO A 20 1.31 -4.14 -21.40
C PRO A 20 1.18 -3.44 -22.77
N LYS A 21 2.18 -3.63 -23.64
CA LYS A 21 2.07 -3.17 -25.03
C LYS A 21 0.97 -3.96 -25.75
N ALA A 22 0.25 -3.32 -26.67
CA ALA A 22 -0.72 -4.02 -27.51
C ALA A 22 -0.04 -5.21 -28.23
N GLY A 23 -0.74 -6.34 -28.30
CA GLY A 23 -0.21 -7.58 -28.93
C GLY A 23 0.79 -8.38 -28.08
N SER A 24 1.11 -7.97 -26.84
CA SER A 24 1.96 -8.77 -25.95
C SER A 24 1.26 -10.09 -25.58
N THR A 25 1.87 -11.23 -25.92
CA THR A 25 1.39 -12.58 -25.57
C THR A 25 2.32 -13.24 -24.53
N GLY A 26 1.90 -14.36 -23.94
CA GLY A 26 2.71 -15.14 -22.98
C GLY A 26 2.67 -14.66 -21.52
N TYR A 27 2.02 -13.53 -21.24
CA TYR A 27 1.86 -13.00 -19.88
C TYR A 27 0.46 -13.24 -19.32
N GLY A 28 0.33 -13.25 -17.99
CA GLY A 28 -0.96 -13.04 -17.34
C GLY A 28 -1.20 -11.55 -17.08
N LEU A 29 -2.47 -11.16 -17.08
CA LEU A 29 -2.89 -9.78 -16.85
C LEU A 29 -3.38 -9.63 -15.41
N VAL A 30 -2.82 -8.70 -14.65
CA VAL A 30 -3.27 -8.41 -13.29
C VAL A 30 -3.95 -7.05 -13.18
N VAL A 31 -5.03 -7.01 -12.40
CA VAL A 31 -5.79 -5.80 -12.07
C VAL A 31 -6.03 -5.70 -10.57
N PRO A 32 -5.99 -4.49 -9.98
CA PRO A 32 -6.17 -4.30 -8.55
C PRO A 32 -7.66 -4.24 -8.17
N SER A 33 -8.00 -4.49 -6.92
CA SER A 33 -9.33 -4.18 -6.36
C SER A 33 -9.50 -2.72 -5.94
N PHE A 34 -8.47 -1.89 -6.10
CA PHE A 34 -8.42 -0.48 -5.72
C PHE A 34 -8.03 0.39 -6.91
N ASP A 35 -8.37 1.68 -6.88
CA ASP A 35 -8.10 2.58 -8.01
C ASP A 35 -6.64 3.01 -8.12
N GLU A 36 -6.01 3.30 -6.98
CA GLU A 36 -4.66 3.81 -6.89
C GLU A 36 -3.90 3.10 -5.77
N GLY A 37 -2.68 2.65 -6.07
CA GLY A 37 -1.88 1.95 -5.08
C GLY A 37 -0.81 1.05 -5.70
N VAL A 38 -0.25 0.20 -4.85
CA VAL A 38 0.88 -0.65 -5.13
C VAL A 38 0.69 -1.98 -4.40
N VAL A 39 1.06 -3.07 -5.05
CA VAL A 39 1.23 -4.37 -4.40
C VAL A 39 2.68 -4.81 -4.56
N VAL A 40 3.24 -5.37 -3.50
CA VAL A 40 4.56 -6.00 -3.48
C VAL A 40 4.37 -7.50 -3.46
N LEU A 41 4.91 -8.16 -4.48
CA LEU A 41 4.81 -9.59 -4.71
C LEU A 41 6.19 -10.23 -4.54
N ARG A 42 6.21 -11.44 -4.00
CA ARG A 42 7.36 -12.34 -3.99
C ARG A 42 7.03 -13.56 -4.83
N ASP A 43 7.84 -13.86 -5.84
CA ASP A 43 7.66 -15.06 -6.65
C ASP A 43 8.25 -16.32 -6.00
N ALA A 44 8.06 -17.48 -6.63
CA ALA A 44 8.60 -18.76 -6.17
C ALA A 44 10.15 -18.78 -6.09
N LYS A 45 10.84 -17.93 -6.86
CA LYS A 45 12.29 -17.76 -6.83
C LYS A 45 12.73 -16.73 -5.78
N ARG A 46 11.83 -16.33 -4.87
CA ARG A 46 12.01 -15.28 -3.85
C ARG A 46 12.32 -13.89 -4.40
N ARG A 47 12.12 -13.65 -5.70
CA ARG A 47 12.32 -12.32 -6.31
C ARG A 47 11.15 -11.42 -5.93
N VAL A 48 11.47 -10.19 -5.57
CA VAL A 48 10.46 -9.18 -5.23
C VAL A 48 10.11 -8.35 -6.47
N VAL A 49 8.82 -8.25 -6.75
CA VAL A 49 8.25 -7.46 -7.84
C VAL A 49 7.26 -6.47 -7.26
N ARG A 50 7.39 -5.21 -7.64
CA ARG A 50 6.47 -4.13 -7.27
C ARG A 50 5.54 -3.87 -8.44
N VAL A 51 4.23 -3.95 -8.21
CA VAL A 51 3.21 -3.67 -9.24
C VAL A 51 2.45 -2.41 -8.83
N ALA A 52 2.48 -1.38 -9.67
CA ALA A 52 2.02 -0.04 -9.31
C ALA A 52 0.94 0.48 -10.27
N TRP A 53 -0.14 1.01 -9.69
CA TRP A 53 -1.27 1.66 -10.36
C TRP A 53 -1.39 3.15 -10.05
N GLU A 54 -0.47 3.68 -9.26
CA GLU A 54 -0.27 5.13 -9.08
C GLU A 54 0.35 5.78 -10.33
N ALA A 55 0.13 7.09 -10.50
CA ALA A 55 0.88 7.87 -11.47
C ALA A 55 2.39 7.78 -11.16
N PRO A 56 3.26 7.61 -12.17
CA PRO A 56 4.70 7.54 -11.93
C PRO A 56 5.16 8.82 -11.25
N THR A 57 5.99 8.68 -10.22
CA THR A 57 6.59 9.85 -9.60
C THR A 57 7.69 10.40 -10.52
N ARG A 58 8.06 11.69 -10.39
CA ARG A 58 9.12 12.30 -11.21
C ARG A 58 10.47 11.56 -11.13
N LYS A 59 10.69 10.72 -10.11
CA LYS A 59 11.88 9.87 -9.99
C LYS A 59 11.83 8.60 -10.86
N ASP A 60 10.63 8.16 -11.26
CA ASP A 60 10.42 6.95 -12.09
C ASP A 60 10.46 7.25 -13.60
N THR A 61 10.43 8.54 -13.96
CA THR A 61 10.54 9.01 -15.34
C THR A 61 11.99 9.42 -15.59
N LYS A 62 12.69 8.71 -16.50
CA LYS A 62 13.92 9.25 -17.09
C LYS A 62 13.59 10.67 -17.60
N PRO A 63 14.39 11.69 -17.29
CA PRO A 63 14.11 13.04 -17.74
C PRO A 63 14.09 13.04 -19.27
N LYS A 64 12.90 13.09 -19.87
CA LYS A 64 12.77 13.58 -21.23
C LYS A 64 13.04 15.07 -21.15
N HIS A 65 13.92 15.59 -21.99
CA HIS A 65 14.12 17.03 -22.17
C HIS A 65 12.76 17.69 -22.43
N LEU A 66 12.13 18.20 -21.37
CA LEU A 66 10.92 19.00 -21.46
C LEU A 66 11.37 20.37 -21.93
N LYS A 67 10.97 20.74 -23.16
CA LYS A 67 11.09 22.11 -23.65
C LYS A 67 10.42 23.04 -22.62
N LYS A 68 11.17 24.01 -22.10
CA LYS A 68 10.67 25.06 -21.20
C LYS A 68 9.49 25.76 -21.89
N GLY A 69 8.36 25.89 -21.20
CA GLY A 69 7.30 26.83 -21.57
C GLY A 69 5.87 26.30 -21.68
N VAL A 70 5.60 25.00 -21.59
CA VAL A 70 4.22 24.50 -21.67
C VAL A 70 3.66 24.23 -20.26
N PRO A 71 2.65 24.98 -19.78
CA PRO A 71 1.95 24.64 -18.55
C PRO A 71 1.28 23.28 -18.72
N SER A 72 1.73 22.30 -17.94
CA SER A 72 1.12 20.97 -17.84
C SER A 72 -0.21 21.11 -17.11
N VAL A 73 -1.27 21.46 -17.83
CA VAL A 73 -2.63 21.27 -17.35
C VAL A 73 -2.88 19.76 -17.37
N GLU A 74 -2.68 19.11 -16.22
CA GLU A 74 -2.95 17.69 -16.03
C GLU A 74 -4.48 17.48 -16.05
N LYS A 75 -5.09 17.58 -17.24
CA LYS A 75 -6.49 17.17 -17.45
C LYS A 75 -6.56 15.68 -17.16
N GLN A 76 -7.07 15.35 -15.97
CA GLN A 76 -7.24 13.99 -15.47
C GLN A 76 -8.33 13.28 -16.31
N LYS A 77 -7.92 12.78 -17.49
CA LYS A 77 -8.77 11.95 -18.35
C LYS A 77 -9.12 10.70 -17.56
N ARG A 78 -10.41 10.34 -17.48
CA ARG A 78 -10.87 9.06 -16.93
C ARG A 78 -10.02 7.95 -17.56
N ARG A 79 -9.18 7.30 -16.75
CA ARG A 79 -8.25 6.27 -17.19
C ARG A 79 -9.04 5.14 -17.84
N ALA A 80 -8.69 4.78 -19.07
CA ALA A 80 -9.32 3.67 -19.77
C ALA A 80 -9.06 2.36 -19.00
N ALA A 81 -9.93 1.35 -19.14
CA ALA A 81 -9.76 0.05 -18.46
C ALA A 81 -8.38 -0.61 -18.75
N SER A 82 -7.75 -0.28 -19.88
CA SER A 82 -6.39 -0.68 -20.24
C SER A 82 -5.31 -0.09 -19.32
N ASP A 83 -5.49 1.14 -18.83
CA ASP A 83 -4.53 1.83 -17.95
C ASP A 83 -4.41 1.18 -16.57
N ASN A 84 -5.42 0.38 -16.17
CA ASN A 84 -5.44 -0.29 -14.87
C ASN A 84 -4.94 -1.73 -14.90
N THR A 85 -4.39 -2.19 -16.03
CA THR A 85 -3.88 -3.56 -16.21
C THR A 85 -2.36 -3.61 -16.20
N ARG A 86 -1.76 -4.64 -15.61
CA ARG A 86 -0.30 -4.89 -15.64
C ARG A 86 -0.03 -6.30 -16.11
N ALA A 87 1.05 -6.51 -16.86
CA ALA A 87 1.48 -7.86 -17.25
C ALA A 87 2.45 -8.43 -16.21
N LEU A 88 2.25 -9.70 -15.86
CA LEU A 88 3.16 -10.50 -15.04
C LEU A 88 3.48 -11.81 -15.76
N ASP A 89 4.70 -12.29 -15.54
CA ASP A 89 5.10 -13.63 -15.98
C ASP A 89 4.20 -14.66 -15.29
N PRO A 90 3.71 -15.69 -16.00
CA PRO A 90 2.92 -16.75 -15.39
C PRO A 90 3.67 -17.42 -14.23
N GLY A 91 2.94 -17.74 -13.17
CA GLY A 91 3.52 -18.35 -11.97
C GLY A 91 2.75 -18.01 -10.71
N VAL A 92 3.25 -18.52 -9.58
CA VAL A 92 2.70 -18.27 -8.26
C VAL A 92 3.46 -17.14 -7.58
N TYR A 93 2.70 -16.20 -7.04
CA TYR A 93 3.21 -15.06 -6.28
C TYR A 93 2.57 -15.02 -4.90
N THR A 94 3.35 -14.61 -3.91
CA THR A 94 2.86 -14.25 -2.58
C THR A 94 2.82 -12.73 -2.48
N VAL A 95 1.67 -12.17 -2.14
CA VAL A 95 1.56 -10.78 -1.72
C VAL A 95 2.27 -10.63 -0.38
N ILE A 96 3.29 -9.78 -0.30
CA ILE A 96 4.07 -9.53 0.91
C ILE A 96 3.93 -8.09 1.43
N GLY A 97 3.20 -7.25 0.70
CA GLY A 97 2.89 -5.91 1.13
C GLY A 97 2.01 -5.18 0.14
N TYR A 98 1.39 -4.11 0.60
CA TYR A 98 0.56 -3.25 -0.23
C TYR A 98 0.62 -1.81 0.27
N ARG A 99 0.29 -0.91 -0.64
CA ARG A 99 -0.03 0.48 -0.36
C ARG A 99 -1.30 0.83 -1.12
N VAL A 100 -2.37 1.17 -0.42
CA VAL A 100 -3.65 1.53 -1.05
C VAL A 100 -3.92 3.01 -0.80
N MET A 101 -4.07 3.76 -1.89
CA MET A 101 -4.30 5.21 -1.84
C MET A 101 -5.79 5.52 -1.88
N ARG A 102 -6.16 6.56 -1.13
CA ARG A 102 -7.52 7.08 -1.02
C ARG A 102 -7.48 8.60 -0.96
N ARG A 103 -8.65 9.20 -1.20
CA ARG A 103 -8.89 10.63 -1.01
C ARG A 103 -9.99 10.79 0.03
N ASP A 104 -9.86 11.80 0.89
CA ASP A 104 -10.95 12.17 1.78
C ASP A 104 -12.02 13.01 1.05
N LYS A 105 -13.05 13.45 1.77
CA LYS A 105 -14.15 14.28 1.24
C LYS A 105 -13.66 15.61 0.65
N THR A 106 -12.50 16.11 1.07
CA THR A 106 -11.88 17.35 0.58
C THR A 106 -10.95 17.12 -0.61
N GLY A 107 -10.79 15.86 -1.04
CA GLY A 107 -9.87 15.45 -2.11
C GLY A 107 -8.43 15.23 -1.65
N ALA A 108 -8.11 15.41 -0.35
CA ALA A 108 -6.75 15.25 0.13
C ALA A 108 -6.34 13.76 0.16
N ARG A 109 -5.14 13.46 -0.33
CA ARG A 109 -4.64 12.08 -0.45
C ARG A 109 -4.14 11.56 0.91
N TRP A 110 -4.54 10.33 1.20
CA TRP A 110 -4.02 9.51 2.28
C TRP A 110 -3.83 8.08 1.77
N PHE A 111 -3.07 7.26 2.49
CA PHE A 111 -2.89 5.86 2.11
C PHE A 111 -2.66 4.97 3.33
N VAL A 112 -3.07 3.71 3.20
CA VAL A 112 -2.66 2.64 4.10
C VAL A 112 -1.47 1.90 3.50
N SER A 113 -0.59 1.41 4.35
CA SER A 113 0.55 0.57 3.96
C SER A 113 0.71 -0.56 4.96
N ALA A 114 0.91 -1.78 4.47
CA ALA A 114 1.26 -2.92 5.30
C ALA A 114 2.34 -3.75 4.62
N THR A 115 3.14 -4.46 5.41
CA THR A 115 4.17 -5.39 4.94
C THR A 115 4.17 -6.60 5.86
N GLU A 116 4.04 -7.79 5.28
CA GLU A 116 4.09 -9.06 6.00
C GLU A 116 5.09 -9.98 5.30
N THR A 117 6.22 -10.24 5.98
CA THR A 117 7.34 -11.00 5.41
C THR A 117 7.00 -12.47 5.16
N ARG A 118 6.07 -13.03 5.95
CA ARG A 118 5.55 -14.40 5.77
C ARG A 118 4.61 -14.49 4.57
N GLY A 119 3.96 -13.38 4.23
CA GLY A 119 3.00 -13.27 3.15
C GLY A 119 1.58 -13.08 3.65
N LEU A 120 0.83 -12.27 2.92
CA LEU A 120 -0.59 -11.97 3.14
C LEU A 120 -1.48 -13.00 2.45
N LYS A 121 -1.17 -13.28 1.17
CA LYS A 121 -1.91 -14.27 0.37
C LYS A 121 -1.15 -14.70 -0.87
N ARG A 122 -1.54 -15.84 -1.43
CA ARG A 122 -1.00 -16.35 -2.69
C ARG A 122 -1.95 -16.00 -3.85
N ILE A 123 -1.38 -15.70 -5.00
CA ILE A 123 -2.08 -15.53 -6.26
C ILE A 123 -1.39 -16.35 -7.34
N SER A 124 -2.19 -16.89 -8.26
CA SER A 124 -1.70 -17.60 -9.44
C SER A 124 -1.94 -16.73 -10.67
N VAL A 125 -0.87 -16.43 -11.40
CA VAL A 125 -0.92 -15.70 -12.66
C VAL A 125 -0.81 -16.71 -13.79
N LEU A 126 -1.83 -16.78 -14.65
CA LEU A 126 -1.86 -17.69 -15.80
C LEU A 126 -1.75 -16.90 -17.10
N ALA A 127 -1.03 -17.45 -18.08
CA ALA A 127 -0.88 -16.82 -19.39
C ALA A 127 -2.24 -16.59 -20.06
N GLY A 128 -2.45 -15.40 -20.63
CA GLY A 128 -3.69 -15.03 -21.31
C GLY A 128 -4.91 -14.85 -20.40
N LYS A 129 -4.79 -15.08 -19.09
CA LYS A 129 -5.87 -14.89 -18.13
C LYS A 129 -5.74 -13.56 -17.40
N ARG A 130 -6.88 -13.01 -17.01
CA ARG A 130 -6.98 -11.82 -16.17
C ARG A 130 -7.17 -12.26 -14.71
N GLN A 131 -6.24 -11.88 -13.85
CA GLN A 131 -6.26 -12.15 -12.42
C GLN A 131 -6.52 -10.85 -11.65
N ARG A 132 -7.54 -10.85 -10.79
CA ARG A 132 -7.76 -9.74 -9.85
C ARG A 132 -6.90 -9.94 -8.61
N ILE A 133 -6.18 -8.90 -8.20
CA ILE A 133 -5.47 -8.85 -6.92
C ILE A 133 -6.37 -8.07 -5.95
N GLY A 134 -7.08 -8.80 -5.10
CA GLY A 134 -7.83 -8.21 -4.01
C GLY A 134 -6.88 -7.63 -2.95
N ILE A 135 -7.28 -6.56 -2.30
CA ILE A 135 -6.82 -6.12 -0.98
C ILE A 135 -8.08 -5.63 -0.29
N ASP A 136 -8.40 -6.20 0.87
CA ASP A 136 -9.48 -5.77 1.73
C ASP A 136 -9.15 -4.34 2.22
N PRO A 137 -10.00 -3.35 1.90
CA PRO A 137 -9.81 -1.99 2.37
C PRO A 137 -10.17 -1.79 3.84
N ALA A 138 -10.77 -2.78 4.52
CA ALA A 138 -11.14 -2.69 5.92
C ALA A 138 -9.91 -2.51 6.81
N ILE A 139 -10.06 -1.64 7.81
CA ILE A 139 -9.09 -1.42 8.87
C ILE A 139 -9.79 -1.90 10.14
N ALA A 140 -9.27 -2.97 10.74
CA ALA A 140 -9.75 -3.43 12.03
C ALA A 140 -8.97 -2.72 13.13
N VAL A 141 -9.70 -2.30 14.17
CA VAL A 141 -9.13 -1.66 15.36
C VAL A 141 -9.66 -2.38 16.57
N ASP A 142 -8.80 -3.15 17.22
CA ASP A 142 -9.11 -3.84 18.46
C ASP A 142 -8.55 -3.06 19.64
N CYS A 143 -9.41 -2.78 20.61
CA CYS A 143 -9.05 -2.01 21.80
C CYS A 143 -9.40 -2.81 23.05
N ALA A 144 -8.45 -2.90 23.98
CA ALA A 144 -8.68 -3.41 25.32
C ALA A 144 -8.12 -2.41 26.34
N ALA A 145 -8.89 -2.16 27.40
CA ALA A 145 -8.45 -1.36 28.53
C ALA A 145 -8.67 -2.18 29.81
N LEU A 146 -7.57 -2.41 30.54
CA LEU A 146 -7.58 -3.20 31.77
C LEU A 146 -7.05 -2.35 32.92
N ARG A 147 -7.80 -2.31 34.02
CA ARG A 147 -7.31 -1.68 35.25
C ARG A 147 -6.28 -2.61 35.89
N SER A 148 -5.11 -2.08 36.19
CA SER A 148 -4.03 -2.77 36.91
C SER A 148 -3.72 -2.05 38.23
N LYS A 149 -2.94 -2.70 39.11
CA LYS A 149 -2.48 -2.08 40.38
C LYS A 149 -1.74 -0.76 40.16
N THR A 150 -1.09 -0.59 39.00
CA THR A 150 -0.29 0.58 38.64
C THR A 150 -1.03 1.58 37.74
N GLY A 151 -2.35 1.43 37.58
CA GLY A 151 -3.16 2.28 36.70
C GLY A 151 -3.76 1.54 35.51
N LEU A 152 -4.22 2.29 34.52
CA LEU A 152 -4.91 1.74 33.34
C LEU A 152 -3.90 1.27 32.29
N ARG A 153 -4.01 0.00 31.86
CA ARG A 153 -3.27 -0.55 30.72
C ARG A 153 -4.16 -0.58 29.50
N ILE A 154 -3.71 0.04 28.42
CA ILE A 154 -4.45 0.13 27.16
C ILE A 154 -3.67 -0.63 26.10
N LEU A 155 -4.32 -1.60 25.48
CA LEU A 155 -3.85 -2.30 24.30
C LEU A 155 -4.70 -1.85 23.12
N MET A 156 -4.05 -1.51 22.02
CA MET A 156 -4.72 -1.19 20.77
C MET A 156 -3.95 -1.88 19.64
N THR A 157 -4.68 -2.54 18.74
CA THR A 157 -4.14 -3.21 17.57
C THR A 157 -4.84 -2.65 16.34
N ILE A 158 -4.05 -2.33 15.30
CA ILE A 158 -4.57 -1.81 14.03
C ILE A 158 -4.07 -2.73 12.93
N THR A 159 -5.00 -3.44 12.31
CA THR A 159 -4.71 -4.47 11.30
C THR A 159 -5.47 -4.24 10.02
N GLY A 160 -4.92 -4.76 8.92
CA GLY A 160 -5.57 -4.78 7.60
C GLY A 160 -5.69 -6.20 7.08
N GLU A 161 -5.60 -6.37 5.76
CA GLU A 161 -5.65 -7.67 5.07
C GLU A 161 -4.85 -8.75 5.83
N ASN A 162 -5.52 -9.86 6.14
CA ASN A 162 -4.94 -11.03 6.80
C ASN A 162 -4.21 -10.68 8.10
N GLU A 163 -4.83 -9.82 8.92
CA GLU A 163 -4.34 -9.33 10.22
C GLU A 163 -2.99 -8.62 10.18
N SER A 164 -2.55 -8.20 9.00
CA SER A 164 -1.26 -7.52 8.87
C SER A 164 -1.26 -6.19 9.59
N GLY A 165 -0.21 -5.95 10.37
CA GLY A 165 0.05 -4.63 10.95
C GLY A 165 0.12 -3.60 9.83
N LEU A 166 -0.65 -2.52 9.97
CA LEU A 166 -0.73 -1.46 8.97
C LEU A 166 -0.33 -0.11 9.54
N THR A 167 -0.02 0.82 8.65
CA THR A 167 0.21 2.22 8.99
C THR A 167 -0.59 3.12 8.06
N ILE A 168 -1.27 4.12 8.63
CA ILE A 168 -2.01 5.13 7.87
C ILE A 168 -1.12 6.36 7.71
N PHE A 169 -1.04 6.87 6.48
CA PHE A 169 -0.26 8.05 6.13
C PHE A 169 -1.11 9.13 5.49
N ARG A 170 -0.83 10.39 5.82
CA ARG A 170 -1.37 11.58 5.15
C ARG A 170 -0.24 12.59 4.98
N GLN A 171 -0.13 13.16 3.78
CA GLN A 171 0.92 14.15 3.46
C GLN A 171 2.35 13.67 3.82
N GLY A 172 2.63 12.38 3.61
CA GLY A 172 3.93 11.78 3.91
C GLY A 172 4.22 11.53 5.40
N ARG A 173 3.27 11.84 6.29
CA ARG A 173 3.39 11.62 7.74
C ARG A 173 2.48 10.48 8.19
N ARG A 174 2.94 9.71 9.17
CA ARG A 174 2.11 8.71 9.86
C ARG A 174 1.04 9.44 10.66
N ILE A 175 -0.21 8.98 10.55
CA ILE A 175 -1.31 9.46 11.37
C ILE A 175 -1.33 8.60 12.64
N ALA A 176 -1.01 9.21 13.78
CA ALA A 176 -1.18 8.55 15.07
C ALA A 176 -2.67 8.44 15.44
N ILE A 177 -3.06 7.40 16.16
CA ILE A 177 -4.44 7.24 16.62
C ILE A 177 -4.59 7.88 17.99
N GLN A 178 -5.51 8.84 18.09
CA GLN A 178 -5.90 9.42 19.37
C GLN A 178 -6.97 8.53 20.00
N TYR A 179 -6.89 8.36 21.32
CA TYR A 179 -7.90 7.61 22.07
C TYR A 179 -8.37 8.38 23.29
N ARG A 180 -9.58 8.02 23.73
CA ARG A 180 -10.14 8.38 25.04
C ARG A 180 -10.71 7.12 25.66
N VAL A 181 -10.48 6.95 26.96
CA VAL A 181 -11.14 5.93 27.76
C VAL A 181 -12.24 6.61 28.53
N LEU A 182 -13.45 6.05 28.45
CA LEU A 182 -14.64 6.61 29.05
C LEU A 182 -15.04 5.79 30.28
N ASP A 183 -15.57 6.45 31.30
CA ASP A 183 -16.27 5.77 32.39
C ASP A 183 -17.68 5.33 31.96
N SER A 184 -18.43 4.69 32.86
CA SER A 184 -19.80 4.25 32.61
C SER A 184 -20.79 5.38 32.34
N GLN A 185 -20.44 6.63 32.67
CA GLN A 185 -21.23 7.82 32.39
C GLN A 185 -20.79 8.52 31.09
N GLY A 186 -19.84 7.94 30.36
CA GLY A 186 -19.31 8.52 29.11
C GLY A 186 -18.29 9.63 29.32
N ARG A 187 -17.83 9.87 30.55
CA ARG A 187 -16.82 10.91 30.85
C ARG A 187 -15.43 10.37 30.56
N ALA A 188 -14.58 11.20 29.94
CA ALA A 188 -13.20 10.81 29.66
C ALA A 188 -12.38 10.73 30.95
N ILE A 189 -11.88 9.54 31.27
CA ILE A 189 -11.01 9.27 32.44
C ILE A 189 -9.54 9.13 32.06
N ALA A 190 -9.25 8.91 30.78
CA ALA A 190 -7.90 8.93 30.23
C ALA A 190 -7.95 9.31 28.75
N SER A 191 -6.86 9.88 28.24
CA SER A 191 -6.68 10.13 26.81
C SER A 191 -5.21 10.01 26.44
N GLY A 192 -4.93 9.77 25.17
CA GLY A 192 -3.56 9.66 24.70
C GLY A 192 -3.47 9.47 23.20
N VAL A 193 -2.24 9.22 22.76
CA VAL A 193 -1.88 9.05 21.36
C VAL A 193 -1.10 7.76 21.19
N MET A 194 -1.61 6.84 20.39
CA MET A 194 -0.91 5.63 19.99
C MET A 194 -0.11 5.88 18.71
N LYS A 195 1.21 5.68 18.79
CA LYS A 195 2.07 5.54 17.63
C LYS A 195 2.18 4.05 17.29
N TYR A 196 2.07 3.71 16.02
CA TYR A 196 2.04 2.33 15.52
C TYR A 196 2.74 2.25 14.15
N GLY A 197 2.97 1.02 13.69
CA GLY A 197 3.58 0.74 12.38
C GLY A 197 5.08 0.49 12.41
#